data_AF-A0A1Q7V2C3-F1
#
_entry.id   AF-A0A1Q7V2C3-F1
#
_cell.length_a   1.000
_cell.length_b   1.000
_cell.length_c   1.000
_cell.angle_alpha   90.00
_cell.angle_beta   90.00
_cell.angle_gamma   90.00
#
_symmetry.space_group_name_H-M   'P 1'
#
loop_
_entity.id
_entity.type
_entity.pdbx_description
1 polymer ?
#
loop_
_entity_poly.entity_id
_entity_poly.type
_entity_poly.pdbx_seq_one_letter_code
_entity_poly.pdbx_strand_id
1 'polypeptide(L)'
;MKGNLQVSVSQRCGLTTHFRVICASAVMVLIMSGQIAQAADGDLDPTFGTDGKVLTDFDHSTDIANAVAVQTDGKLVVIGTTYINNDFSDEDFAVARYNPDGTLDETFGVGGKVQTDFPDLAAVASSVVIQPDGKIVVAGGAFPLFTFAGDFKVVRYNSNGSLDTSFGDGGIVTTTFPEGSYAFDVALQADGKIIAAGTVFVDFNPGDSSNTDFALARYNPDGTPDATFGNGGQVSTDFLGLEDDAFSVLIQPDGKIVAIGSANDPATFYDFAAVRYLSNGTLDTTFGVAGKVHTDFGDQNFDRARSAALQPDGRIVAAGFAISQNGGVQNFAVARYTSNGVLDTSFGTDGMTQIDFGNCCQGATKVLLQSNGKIITVGGSNGESSEDDFLLARLTPTGALDPTFGAGGKVRTSFGDLNGGANGAVFQPDGKIVAVGFQATGLELFADFALARYLDAEGLPLPTPTPTATPTSTVTPTPTAMPTATPTATPTPTATPTVTPRATPRPRPTPRPRPTP
;
A
#
# COMPACT_ATOMS: atom_id res chain seq x y z
N MET A 1 -10.72 78.89 44.18
CA MET A 1 -11.23 79.12 45.55
C MET A 1 -10.74 77.97 46.42
N LYS A 2 -10.04 78.30 47.51
CA LYS A 2 -9.79 77.58 48.79
C LYS A 2 -9.42 76.06 48.72
N GLY A 3 -8.31 75.59 49.28
CA GLY A 3 -7.35 76.23 50.18
C GLY A 3 -6.12 75.36 50.49
N ASN A 4 -5.06 76.05 50.93
CA ASN A 4 -3.84 75.53 51.54
C ASN A 4 -4.04 75.27 53.05
N LEU A 5 -3.30 74.31 53.62
CA LEU A 5 -2.61 74.37 54.94
C LEU A 5 -1.70 73.11 54.99
N GLN A 6 -0.36 73.09 54.94
CA GLN A 6 0.74 73.74 55.68
C GLN A 6 0.86 73.33 57.17
N VAL A 7 2.10 72.98 57.53
CA VAL A 7 2.76 72.96 58.87
C VAL A 7 2.61 71.67 59.72
N SER A 8 3.57 71.15 60.51
CA SER A 8 5.05 71.03 60.58
C SER A 8 5.39 70.44 61.99
N VAL A 9 6.61 69.89 62.18
CA VAL A 9 7.37 69.81 63.47
C VAL A 9 6.88 68.70 64.46
N SER A 10 7.68 67.91 65.20
CA SER A 10 9.00 68.10 65.83
C SER A 10 9.68 66.76 66.26
N GLN A 11 11.01 66.74 66.16
CA GLN A 11 12.05 66.28 67.11
C GLN A 11 11.99 64.96 67.94
N ARG A 12 13.02 64.13 67.65
CA ARG A 12 14.07 63.51 68.52
C ARG A 12 13.73 62.76 69.82
N CYS A 13 14.17 61.48 69.92
CA CYS A 13 15.18 60.94 70.88
C CYS A 13 15.41 59.43 70.62
N GLY A 14 16.65 58.93 70.42
CA GLY A 14 17.38 58.01 71.34
C GLY A 14 16.72 56.62 71.49
N LEU A 15 17.31 55.44 71.20
CA LEU A 15 18.62 54.92 71.61
C LEU A 15 18.83 53.53 70.93
N THR A 16 20.06 53.25 70.48
CA THR A 16 20.76 51.94 70.32
C THR A 16 19.98 50.60 70.28
N THR A 17 20.23 49.76 69.27
CA THR A 17 20.94 48.45 69.35
C THR A 17 21.20 47.90 67.93
N HIS A 18 22.41 47.39 67.66
CA HIS A 18 22.89 46.93 66.34
C HIS A 18 22.29 45.58 65.92
N PHE A 19 21.87 45.46 64.65
CA PHE A 19 22.04 44.23 63.86
C PHE A 19 22.24 44.58 62.37
N ARG A 20 23.28 44.00 61.77
CA ARG A 20 23.68 44.18 60.38
C ARG A 20 22.65 43.52 59.46
N VAL A 21 22.20 44.23 58.41
CA VAL A 21 21.63 43.60 57.21
C VAL A 21 22.29 44.23 55.99
N ILE A 22 23.02 43.40 55.25
CA ILE A 22 23.56 43.68 53.92
C ILE A 22 22.36 43.60 52.96
N CYS A 23 21.96 44.72 52.36
CA CYS A 23 21.03 44.69 51.23
C CYS A 23 21.80 44.21 49.99
N ALA A 24 21.67 42.93 49.66
CA ALA A 24 22.05 42.39 48.37
C ALA A 24 20.99 42.84 47.34
N SER A 25 21.42 43.62 46.34
CA SER A 25 20.63 43.92 45.16
C SER A 25 20.45 42.64 44.35
N ALA A 26 19.23 42.08 44.34
CA ALA A 26 18.90 40.97 43.47
C ALA A 26 18.77 41.48 42.02
N VAL A 27 19.75 41.15 41.19
CA VAL A 27 19.63 41.25 39.72
C VAL A 27 18.83 40.03 39.28
N MET A 28 17.58 40.24 38.90
CA MET A 28 16.74 39.20 38.29
C MET A 28 17.14 39.11 36.81
N VAL A 29 17.99 38.15 36.48
CA VAL A 29 18.28 37.81 35.08
C VAL A 29 17.12 36.96 34.57
N LEU A 30 16.28 37.54 33.71
CA LEU A 30 15.30 36.79 32.93
C LEU A 30 16.08 36.00 31.87
N ILE A 31 16.34 34.72 32.13
CA ILE A 31 16.78 33.80 31.09
C ILE A 31 15.54 33.44 30.29
N MET A 32 15.28 34.16 29.19
CA MET A 32 14.41 33.64 28.15
C MET A 32 15.15 32.46 27.52
N SER A 33 14.90 31.26 28.03
CA SER A 33 15.20 30.04 27.29
C SER A 33 14.33 30.08 26.03
N GLY A 34 14.92 30.46 24.90
CA GLY A 34 14.32 30.19 23.61
C GLY A 34 14.16 28.68 23.51
N GLN A 35 12.96 28.17 23.77
CA GLN A 35 12.62 26.82 23.38
C GLN A 35 12.61 26.86 21.86
N ILE A 36 13.68 26.36 21.25
CA ILE A 36 13.62 25.95 19.85
C ILE A 36 12.48 24.93 19.81
N ALA A 37 11.39 25.25 19.11
CA ALA A 37 10.33 24.30 18.88
C ALA A 37 10.97 23.09 18.20
N GLN A 38 11.02 21.96 18.90
CA GLN A 38 11.49 20.71 18.32
C GLN A 38 10.42 20.24 17.35
N ALA A 39 10.81 19.95 16.11
CA ALA A 39 9.90 19.43 15.11
C ALA A 39 9.24 18.14 15.61
N ALA A 40 7.92 18.07 15.46
CA ALA A 40 7.07 17.00 15.95
C ALA A 40 6.69 16.02 14.83
N ASP A 41 6.16 14.86 15.20
CA ASP A 41 5.61 13.93 14.21
C ASP A 41 4.47 14.60 13.43
N GLY A 42 4.48 14.44 12.12
CA GLY A 42 3.53 15.07 11.21
C GLY A 42 3.95 16.45 10.72
N ASP A 43 5.01 17.06 11.26
CA ASP A 43 5.60 18.27 10.68
C ASP A 43 6.30 17.93 9.34
N LEU A 44 6.32 18.88 8.41
CA LEU A 44 7.12 18.76 7.18
C LEU A 44 8.60 18.63 7.52
N ASP A 45 9.31 17.75 6.81
CA ASP A 45 10.75 17.59 6.97
C ASP A 45 11.51 18.64 6.15
N PRO A 46 12.15 19.64 6.78
CA PRO A 46 12.83 20.72 6.07
C PRO A 46 14.06 20.27 5.27
N THR A 47 14.49 19.00 5.41
CA THR A 47 15.62 18.43 4.67
C THR A 47 15.21 17.76 3.35
N PHE A 48 13.93 17.82 2.98
CA PHE A 48 13.39 17.28 1.74
C PHE A 48 13.00 18.40 0.78
N GLY A 49 13.56 18.40 -0.43
CA GLY A 49 13.27 19.42 -1.43
C GLY A 49 13.45 20.84 -0.89
N THR A 50 12.42 21.68 -1.08
CA THR A 50 12.35 23.01 -0.48
C THR A 50 11.28 23.00 0.61
N ASP A 51 11.68 23.22 1.86
CA ASP A 51 10.79 23.26 3.04
C ASP A 51 9.88 22.01 3.17
N GLY A 52 10.38 20.84 2.80
CA GLY A 52 9.67 19.57 2.87
C GLY A 52 8.84 19.22 1.64
N LYS A 53 8.91 20.03 0.58
CA LYS A 53 8.09 19.90 -0.63
C LYS A 53 8.93 19.84 -1.91
N VAL A 54 8.39 19.16 -2.91
CA VAL A 54 8.92 19.12 -4.28
C VAL A 54 7.76 19.29 -5.24
N LEU A 55 7.97 20.13 -6.26
CA LEU A 55 7.14 20.19 -7.46
C LEU A 55 7.99 19.74 -8.65
N THR A 56 7.41 18.98 -9.58
CA THR A 56 8.11 18.51 -10.78
C THR A 56 7.17 18.54 -11.97
N ASP A 57 7.45 19.46 -12.87
CA ASP A 57 6.81 19.59 -14.19
C ASP A 57 7.46 18.63 -15.20
N PHE A 58 6.67 18.02 -16.08
CA PHE A 58 7.08 17.31 -17.28
C PHE A 58 6.71 18.15 -18.50
N ASP A 59 7.67 18.94 -18.96
CA ASP A 59 7.62 19.65 -20.25
C ASP A 59 6.40 20.60 -20.40
N HIS A 60 6.07 21.34 -19.33
CA HIS A 60 4.97 22.31 -19.24
C HIS A 60 3.59 21.69 -19.50
N SER A 61 3.33 20.58 -18.80
CA SER A 61 2.08 19.84 -18.91
C SER A 61 1.32 19.74 -17.59
N THR A 62 0.14 19.14 -17.65
CA THR A 62 -0.56 18.68 -16.46
C THR A 62 0.05 17.33 -16.08
N ASP A 63 0.47 17.20 -14.83
CA ASP A 63 1.19 16.07 -14.31
C ASP A 63 0.57 15.60 -12.99
N ILE A 64 0.13 14.36 -12.99
CA ILE A 64 -0.56 13.78 -11.83
C ILE A 64 0.23 12.59 -11.33
N ALA A 65 0.89 12.73 -10.18
CA ALA A 65 1.51 11.57 -9.53
C ALA A 65 0.43 10.70 -8.89
N ASN A 66 0.43 9.42 -9.21
CA ASN A 66 -0.58 8.47 -8.74
C ASN A 66 -0.04 7.53 -7.66
N ALA A 67 1.23 7.12 -7.76
CA ALA A 67 1.84 6.21 -6.78
C ALA A 67 3.34 6.44 -6.60
N VAL A 68 3.85 5.93 -5.48
CA VAL A 68 5.28 5.96 -5.14
C VAL A 68 5.70 4.63 -4.54
N ALA A 69 6.90 4.19 -4.90
CA ALA A 69 7.61 3.10 -4.25
C ALA A 69 9.02 3.55 -3.85
N VAL A 70 9.56 2.91 -2.81
CA VAL A 70 10.91 3.18 -2.31
C VAL A 70 11.86 2.05 -2.71
N GLN A 71 13.01 2.40 -3.27
CA GLN A 71 14.09 1.47 -3.56
C GLN A 71 14.91 1.19 -2.28
N THR A 72 15.69 0.11 -2.28
CA THR A 72 16.50 -0.30 -1.12
C THR A 72 17.61 0.69 -0.74
N ASP A 73 18.02 1.55 -1.67
CA ASP A 73 18.95 2.66 -1.44
C ASP A 73 18.26 3.94 -0.93
N GLY A 74 16.94 3.91 -0.70
CA GLY A 74 16.14 5.02 -0.21
C GLY A 74 15.63 5.97 -1.30
N LYS A 75 15.98 5.74 -2.58
CA LYS A 75 15.43 6.50 -3.70
C LYS A 75 13.94 6.25 -3.86
N LEU A 76 13.23 7.26 -4.35
CA LEU A 76 11.78 7.21 -4.57
C LEU A 76 11.53 7.09 -6.07
N VAL A 77 10.72 6.11 -6.47
CA VAL A 77 10.18 6.00 -7.83
C VAL A 77 8.73 6.43 -7.77
N VAL A 78 8.41 7.54 -8.41
CA VAL A 78 7.07 8.11 -8.49
C VAL A 78 6.55 7.90 -9.90
N ILE A 79 5.33 7.39 -10.00
CA ILE A 79 4.66 7.17 -11.28
C ILE A 79 3.38 8.00 -11.35
N GLY A 80 2.93 8.25 -12.57
CA GLY A 80 1.74 9.04 -12.81
C GLY A 80 1.44 9.19 -14.28
N THR A 81 0.66 10.21 -14.58
CA THR A 81 0.28 10.60 -15.94
C THR A 81 0.78 12.01 -16.24
N THR A 82 1.18 12.24 -17.48
CA THR A 82 1.56 13.55 -18.02
C THR A 82 0.81 13.79 -19.33
N TYR A 83 0.36 15.02 -19.54
CA TYR A 83 -0.42 15.40 -20.72
C TYR A 83 0.46 16.08 -21.78
N ILE A 84 0.62 15.51 -22.96
CA ILE A 84 1.50 16.14 -23.97
C ILE A 84 0.88 17.47 -24.46
N ASN A 85 1.57 18.58 -24.22
CA ASN A 85 1.09 19.95 -24.52
C ASN A 85 -0.30 20.29 -23.92
N ASN A 86 -0.70 19.62 -22.84
CA ASN A 86 -2.06 19.72 -22.28
C ASN A 86 -3.17 19.34 -23.26
N ASP A 87 -2.85 18.48 -24.21
CA ASP A 87 -3.84 17.76 -24.98
C ASP A 87 -4.35 16.59 -24.15
N PHE A 88 -5.59 16.69 -23.67
CA PHE A 88 -6.26 15.62 -22.91
C PHE A 88 -6.48 14.34 -23.72
N SER A 89 -6.10 14.35 -25.00
CA SER A 89 -6.13 13.19 -25.88
C SER A 89 -4.80 12.42 -25.96
N ASP A 90 -3.74 12.91 -25.31
CA ASP A 90 -2.39 12.39 -25.42
C ASP A 90 -1.75 12.28 -24.00
N GLU A 91 -2.19 11.24 -23.28
CA GLU A 91 -1.77 10.94 -21.90
C GLU A 91 -0.70 9.84 -21.89
N ASP A 92 0.47 10.14 -21.32
CA ASP A 92 1.58 9.21 -21.22
C ASP A 92 1.78 8.69 -19.81
N PHE A 93 2.30 7.46 -19.70
CA PHE A 93 2.90 7.00 -18.46
C PHE A 93 4.13 7.87 -18.15
N ALA A 94 4.13 8.51 -16.98
CA ALA A 94 5.25 9.27 -16.46
C ALA A 94 5.90 8.54 -15.29
N VAL A 95 7.23 8.48 -15.29
CA VAL A 95 8.03 7.96 -14.17
C VAL A 95 9.14 8.94 -13.84
N ALA A 96 9.18 9.41 -12.59
CA ALA A 96 10.27 10.21 -12.06
C ALA A 96 10.98 9.44 -10.94
N ARG A 97 12.30 9.55 -10.88
CA ARG A 97 13.09 9.04 -9.75
C ARG A 97 13.73 10.19 -8.98
N TYR A 98 13.59 10.13 -7.65
CA TYR A 98 14.16 11.10 -6.73
C TYR A 98 15.17 10.43 -5.80
N ASN A 99 16.21 11.18 -5.45
CA ASN A 99 17.09 10.86 -4.35
C ASN A 99 16.33 10.89 -3.01
N PRO A 100 16.89 10.29 -1.94
CA PRO A 100 16.23 10.30 -0.64
C PRO A 100 15.91 11.69 -0.10
N ASP A 101 16.59 12.74 -0.55
CA ASP A 101 16.37 14.15 -0.15
C ASP A 101 15.35 14.89 -1.03
N GLY A 102 14.71 14.22 -1.98
CA GLY A 102 13.70 14.82 -2.87
C GLY A 102 14.27 15.51 -4.10
N THR A 103 15.60 15.55 -4.30
CA THR A 103 16.16 16.00 -5.57
C THR A 103 15.97 14.95 -6.67
N LEU A 104 15.78 15.34 -7.94
CA LEU A 104 15.70 14.38 -9.05
C LEU A 104 17.03 13.62 -9.22
N ASP A 105 16.93 12.31 -9.48
CA ASP A 105 18.08 11.48 -9.79
C ASP A 105 18.41 11.52 -11.28
N GLU A 106 19.34 12.40 -11.67
CA GLU A 106 19.76 12.60 -13.05
C GLU A 106 20.34 11.35 -13.75
N THR A 107 20.61 10.25 -13.02
CA THR A 107 21.04 8.98 -13.61
C THR A 107 19.88 8.09 -14.11
N PHE A 108 18.64 8.53 -13.91
CA PHE A 108 17.44 7.83 -14.35
C PHE A 108 16.83 8.51 -15.57
N GLY A 109 16.63 7.77 -16.66
CA GLY A 109 16.04 8.30 -17.89
C GLY A 109 16.76 9.56 -18.38
N VAL A 110 15.99 10.60 -18.71
CA VAL A 110 16.50 11.92 -19.06
C VAL A 110 16.14 12.89 -17.95
N GLY A 111 17.15 13.44 -17.27
CA GLY A 111 16.94 14.42 -16.20
C GLY A 111 16.15 13.88 -14.99
N GLY A 112 16.19 12.56 -14.76
CA GLY A 112 15.43 11.90 -13.70
C GLY A 112 14.03 11.44 -14.10
N LYS A 113 13.67 11.55 -15.39
CA LYS A 113 12.31 11.33 -15.90
C LYS A 113 12.28 10.36 -17.08
N VAL A 114 11.16 9.66 -17.19
CA VAL A 114 10.82 8.77 -18.31
C VAL A 114 9.35 9.00 -18.66
N GLN A 115 9.08 9.15 -19.95
CA GLN A 115 7.74 9.09 -20.52
C GLN A 115 7.62 7.81 -21.36
N THR A 116 6.47 7.16 -21.34
CA THR A 116 6.18 5.98 -22.15
C THR A 116 4.84 6.15 -22.84
N ASP A 117 4.94 6.41 -24.15
CA ASP A 117 3.83 6.60 -25.07
C ASP A 117 3.19 5.26 -25.47
N PHE A 118 1.86 5.29 -25.58
CA PHE A 118 1.02 4.24 -26.14
C PHE A 118 0.30 4.80 -27.36
N PRO A 119 0.87 4.64 -28.58
CA PRO A 119 0.38 5.33 -29.75
C PRO A 119 -1.14 5.16 -29.98
N ASP A 120 -1.81 6.29 -30.24
CA ASP A 120 -3.25 6.41 -30.45
C ASP A 120 -4.13 6.09 -29.22
N LEU A 121 -3.54 5.98 -28.02
CA LEU A 121 -4.25 5.70 -26.76
C LEU A 121 -3.88 6.74 -25.69
N ALA A 122 -4.85 7.09 -24.85
CA ALA A 122 -4.55 7.74 -23.58
C ALA A 122 -4.15 6.68 -22.56
N ALA A 123 -3.11 6.94 -21.77
CA ALA A 123 -2.56 5.99 -20.82
C ALA A 123 -2.39 6.59 -19.41
N VAL A 124 -2.86 5.85 -18.42
CA VAL A 124 -2.79 6.24 -17.01
C VAL A 124 -2.09 5.17 -16.19
N ALA A 125 -1.00 5.56 -15.50
CA ALA A 125 -0.26 4.70 -14.60
C ALA A 125 -0.85 4.80 -13.19
N SER A 126 -1.21 3.66 -12.58
CA SER A 126 -1.95 3.62 -11.31
C SER A 126 -1.12 3.17 -10.12
N SER A 127 -0.24 2.17 -10.31
CA SER A 127 0.52 1.57 -9.21
C SER A 127 1.92 1.12 -9.64
N VAL A 128 2.84 1.04 -8.68
CA VAL A 128 4.24 0.67 -8.88
C VAL A 128 4.76 -0.24 -7.78
N VAL A 129 5.53 -1.25 -8.16
CA VAL A 129 6.31 -2.10 -7.26
C VAL A 129 7.75 -2.24 -7.74
N ILE A 130 8.68 -2.39 -6.79
CA ILE A 130 10.10 -2.62 -7.06
C ILE A 130 10.40 -4.11 -6.87
N GLN A 131 10.94 -4.75 -7.90
CA GLN A 131 11.40 -6.14 -7.82
C GLN A 131 12.73 -6.24 -7.05
N PRO A 132 13.07 -7.39 -6.45
CA PRO A 132 14.32 -7.57 -5.70
C PRO A 132 15.60 -7.30 -6.49
N ASP A 133 15.56 -7.41 -7.82
CA ASP A 133 16.68 -7.09 -8.72
C ASP A 133 16.77 -5.59 -9.07
N GLY A 134 15.89 -4.76 -8.49
CA GLY A 134 15.84 -3.31 -8.70
C GLY A 134 15.06 -2.87 -9.93
N LYS A 135 14.44 -3.81 -10.68
CA LYS A 135 13.51 -3.45 -11.76
C LYS A 135 12.21 -2.87 -11.21
N ILE A 136 11.60 -2.01 -12.00
CA ILE A 136 10.40 -1.26 -11.64
C ILE A 136 9.26 -1.81 -12.47
N VAL A 137 8.20 -2.27 -11.83
CA VAL A 137 6.98 -2.74 -12.51
C VAL A 137 5.86 -1.75 -12.22
N VAL A 138 5.27 -1.22 -13.29
CA VAL A 138 4.18 -0.24 -13.24
C VAL A 138 2.94 -0.86 -13.87
N ALA A 139 1.79 -0.70 -13.24
CA ALA A 139 0.50 -1.12 -13.79
C ALA A 139 -0.45 0.05 -13.93
N GLY A 140 -1.33 -0.05 -14.92
CA GLY A 140 -2.32 0.97 -15.25
C GLY A 140 -3.20 0.51 -16.40
N GLY A 141 -3.73 1.46 -17.17
CA GLY A 141 -4.45 1.14 -18.39
C GLY A 141 -4.12 2.10 -19.52
N ALA A 142 -4.40 1.66 -20.74
CA ALA A 142 -4.42 2.53 -21.92
C ALA A 142 -5.70 2.27 -22.72
N PHE A 143 -6.34 3.33 -23.19
CA PHE A 143 -7.67 3.28 -23.78
C PHE A 143 -7.81 4.18 -25.02
N PRO A 144 -8.62 3.76 -26.02
CA PRO A 144 -8.97 4.63 -27.12
C PRO A 144 -9.94 5.72 -26.62
N LEU A 145 -9.68 6.97 -26.99
CA LEU A 145 -10.36 8.17 -26.49
C LEU A 145 -11.89 8.18 -26.65
N PHE A 146 -12.41 7.49 -27.66
CA PHE A 146 -13.84 7.54 -27.99
C PHE A 146 -14.62 6.33 -27.50
N THR A 147 -13.94 5.22 -27.21
CA THR A 147 -14.59 3.98 -26.79
C THR A 147 -14.37 3.69 -25.33
N PHE A 148 -13.32 4.22 -24.68
CA PHE A 148 -12.94 3.95 -23.29
C PHE A 148 -12.74 2.47 -22.93
N ALA A 149 -12.81 1.57 -23.92
CA ALA A 149 -12.53 0.15 -23.80
C ALA A 149 -11.02 -0.06 -23.74
N GLY A 150 -10.45 0.18 -22.55
CA GLY A 150 -9.01 0.07 -22.30
C GLY A 150 -8.50 -1.35 -22.11
N ASP A 151 -7.19 -1.49 -22.04
CA ASP A 151 -6.53 -2.71 -21.60
C ASP A 151 -5.77 -2.48 -20.30
N PHE A 152 -5.65 -3.53 -19.49
CA PHE A 152 -4.59 -3.61 -18.49
C PHE A 152 -3.23 -3.48 -19.18
N LYS A 153 -2.43 -2.51 -18.74
CA LYS A 153 -1.03 -2.37 -19.12
C LYS A 153 -0.14 -2.64 -17.92
N VAL A 154 0.86 -3.50 -18.11
CA VAL A 154 1.95 -3.68 -17.14
C VAL A 154 3.27 -3.42 -17.85
N VAL A 155 4.01 -2.43 -17.39
CA VAL A 155 5.28 -1.98 -17.98
C VAL A 155 6.42 -2.29 -17.01
N ARG A 156 7.53 -2.81 -17.53
CA ARG A 156 8.75 -3.02 -16.73
C ARG A 156 9.90 -2.16 -17.21
N TYR A 157 10.47 -1.40 -16.29
CA TYR A 157 11.68 -0.61 -16.49
C TYR A 157 12.88 -1.23 -15.76
N ASN A 158 14.06 -1.05 -16.33
CA ASN A 158 15.33 -1.30 -15.66
C ASN A 158 15.59 -0.21 -14.61
N SER A 159 16.58 -0.44 -13.75
CA SER A 159 16.97 0.51 -12.71
C SER A 159 17.53 1.85 -13.23
N ASN A 160 17.83 1.98 -14.52
CA ASN A 160 18.21 3.24 -15.16
C ASN A 160 17.03 3.94 -15.86
N GLY A 161 15.82 3.38 -15.81
CA GLY A 161 14.62 3.92 -16.44
C GLY A 161 14.37 3.47 -17.88
N SER A 162 15.27 2.72 -18.52
CA SER A 162 14.98 2.16 -19.86
C SER A 162 14.04 0.96 -19.77
N LEU A 163 13.13 0.79 -20.74
CA LEU A 163 12.27 -0.40 -20.82
C LEU A 163 13.09 -1.70 -20.78
N ASP A 164 12.60 -2.69 -20.04
CA ASP A 164 13.19 -4.03 -20.00
C ASP A 164 12.62 -4.89 -21.13
N THR A 165 13.34 -4.94 -22.25
CA THR A 165 12.94 -5.67 -23.47
C THR A 165 12.84 -7.18 -23.30
N SER A 166 13.23 -7.74 -22.14
CA SER A 166 13.00 -9.15 -21.79
C SER A 166 11.64 -9.42 -21.15
N PHE A 167 10.82 -8.39 -20.94
CA PHE A 167 9.48 -8.49 -20.35
C PHE A 167 8.39 -8.28 -21.40
N GLY A 168 7.45 -9.22 -21.51
CA GLY A 168 6.33 -9.10 -22.44
C GLY A 168 6.79 -8.80 -23.87
N ASP A 169 6.13 -7.83 -24.50
CA ASP A 169 6.53 -7.28 -25.78
C ASP A 169 7.32 -5.98 -25.57
N GLY A 170 8.64 -6.06 -25.68
CA GLY A 170 9.51 -4.87 -25.61
C GLY A 170 9.51 -4.11 -24.27
N GLY A 171 9.08 -4.74 -23.18
CA GLY A 171 8.92 -4.11 -21.86
C GLY A 171 7.47 -3.91 -21.44
N ILE A 172 6.51 -4.21 -22.30
CA ILE A 172 5.09 -3.94 -22.09
C ILE A 172 4.29 -5.24 -22.20
N VAL A 173 3.39 -5.46 -21.25
CA VAL A 173 2.36 -6.49 -21.30
C VAL A 173 1.02 -5.80 -21.49
N THR A 174 0.29 -6.21 -22.52
CA THR A 174 -1.11 -5.83 -22.76
C THR A 174 -2.00 -7.01 -22.42
N THR A 175 -2.98 -6.80 -21.55
CA THR A 175 -3.96 -7.82 -21.19
C THR A 175 -5.36 -7.31 -21.48
N THR A 176 -5.98 -7.91 -22.49
CA THR A 176 -7.32 -7.54 -22.93
C THR A 176 -8.36 -8.41 -22.24
N PHE A 177 -9.40 -7.75 -21.76
CA PHE A 177 -10.68 -8.36 -21.44
C PHE A 177 -11.69 -7.96 -22.52
N PRO A 178 -12.70 -8.79 -22.85
CA PRO A 178 -13.53 -8.61 -24.05
C PRO A 178 -14.17 -7.23 -24.22
N GLU A 179 -14.53 -6.57 -23.13
CA GLU A 179 -15.29 -5.31 -23.13
C GLU A 179 -14.49 -4.13 -22.56
N GLY A 180 -13.19 -4.33 -22.36
CA GLY A 180 -12.28 -3.35 -21.80
C GLY A 180 -12.00 -3.56 -20.31
N SER A 181 -10.91 -2.99 -19.85
CA SER A 181 -10.38 -3.21 -18.51
C SER A 181 -9.41 -2.11 -18.12
N TYR A 182 -9.22 -1.92 -16.82
CA TYR A 182 -8.26 -0.97 -16.29
C TYR A 182 -7.63 -1.46 -14.97
N ALA A 183 -6.30 -1.46 -14.87
CA ALA A 183 -5.60 -1.89 -13.66
C ALA A 183 -5.38 -0.72 -12.70
N PHE A 184 -5.78 -0.90 -11.44
CA PHE A 184 -5.62 0.08 -10.37
C PHE A 184 -4.44 -0.23 -9.45
N ASP A 185 -4.09 -1.51 -9.27
CA ASP A 185 -3.00 -1.90 -8.37
C ASP A 185 -2.16 -3.07 -8.89
N VAL A 186 -0.93 -3.18 -8.39
CA VAL A 186 0.00 -4.26 -8.72
C VAL A 186 0.74 -4.75 -7.47
N ALA A 187 0.88 -6.07 -7.35
CA ALA A 187 1.62 -6.71 -6.27
C ALA A 187 2.57 -7.80 -6.78
N LEU A 188 3.66 -7.98 -6.06
CA LEU A 188 4.68 -9.00 -6.34
C LEU A 188 4.52 -10.21 -5.41
N GLN A 189 4.53 -11.40 -5.98
CA GLN A 189 4.57 -12.66 -5.22
C GLN A 189 6.00 -13.10 -4.93
N ALA A 190 6.16 -14.00 -3.94
CA ALA A 190 7.46 -14.47 -3.49
C ALA A 190 8.29 -15.22 -4.53
N ASP A 191 7.62 -15.83 -5.50
CA ASP A 191 8.22 -16.54 -6.63
C ASP A 191 8.52 -15.63 -7.84
N GLY A 192 8.32 -14.31 -7.69
CA GLY A 192 8.55 -13.32 -8.74
C GLY A 192 7.37 -13.14 -9.71
N LYS A 193 6.25 -13.86 -9.53
CA LYS A 193 5.03 -13.60 -10.28
C LYS A 193 4.42 -12.25 -9.90
N ILE A 194 3.73 -11.64 -10.85
CA ILE A 194 3.13 -10.32 -10.71
C ILE A 194 1.61 -10.46 -10.78
N ILE A 195 0.88 -9.85 -9.86
CA ILE A 195 -0.58 -9.72 -9.88
C ILE A 195 -0.93 -8.28 -10.20
N ALA A 196 -1.70 -8.03 -11.25
CA ALA A 196 -2.41 -6.77 -11.46
C ALA A 196 -3.88 -6.94 -11.07
N ALA A 197 -4.46 -5.96 -10.41
CA ALA A 197 -5.86 -5.93 -10.03
C ALA A 197 -6.53 -4.63 -10.48
N GLY A 198 -7.81 -4.72 -10.79
CA GLY A 198 -8.56 -3.60 -11.33
C GLY A 198 -9.99 -3.95 -11.64
N THR A 199 -10.48 -3.42 -12.75
CA THR A 199 -11.86 -3.57 -13.20
C THR A 199 -11.93 -4.12 -14.61
N VAL A 200 -13.00 -4.86 -14.92
CA VAL A 200 -13.40 -5.23 -16.28
C VAL A 200 -14.81 -4.71 -16.52
N PHE A 201 -15.07 -4.15 -17.70
CA PHE A 201 -16.42 -3.75 -18.05
C PHE A 201 -17.29 -4.95 -18.40
N VAL A 202 -18.58 -4.85 -18.07
CA VAL A 202 -19.61 -5.84 -18.36
C VAL A 202 -20.80 -5.17 -19.02
N ASP A 203 -21.28 -5.76 -20.09
CA ASP A 203 -22.29 -5.24 -21.01
C ASP A 203 -22.00 -3.80 -21.50
N PHE A 204 -20.72 -3.50 -21.77
CA PHE A 204 -20.29 -2.16 -22.16
C PHE A 204 -20.92 -1.71 -23.48
N ASN A 205 -21.76 -0.68 -23.40
CA ASN A 205 -22.32 0.02 -24.55
C ASN A 205 -22.02 1.52 -24.42
N PRO A 206 -21.29 2.12 -25.39
CA PRO A 206 -20.98 3.54 -25.35
C PRO A 206 -22.23 4.41 -25.20
N GLY A 207 -22.30 5.18 -24.12
CA GLY A 207 -23.42 6.08 -23.80
C GLY A 207 -24.42 5.54 -22.77
N ASP A 208 -24.31 4.28 -22.37
CA ASP A 208 -25.07 3.69 -21.27
C ASP A 208 -24.24 3.62 -19.98
N SER A 209 -24.89 3.42 -18.82
CA SER A 209 -24.18 3.08 -17.58
C SER A 209 -23.53 1.70 -17.75
N SER A 210 -22.21 1.63 -17.67
CA SER A 210 -21.47 0.39 -17.76
C SER A 210 -21.48 -0.34 -16.42
N ASN A 211 -21.76 -1.64 -16.43
CA ASN A 211 -21.46 -2.49 -15.28
C ASN A 211 -19.95 -2.81 -15.24
N THR A 212 -19.41 -3.13 -14.08
CA THR A 212 -18.02 -3.55 -13.89
C THR A 212 -17.91 -4.70 -12.91
N ASP A 213 -16.89 -5.55 -13.09
CA ASP A 213 -16.52 -6.60 -12.14
C ASP A 213 -15.07 -6.43 -11.66
N PHE A 214 -14.76 -6.97 -10.47
CA PHE A 214 -13.38 -7.11 -10.02
C PHE A 214 -12.59 -7.96 -11.03
N ALA A 215 -11.43 -7.46 -11.46
CA ALA A 215 -10.55 -8.18 -12.39
C ALA A 215 -9.16 -8.36 -11.81
N LEU A 216 -8.62 -9.59 -11.93
CA LEU A 216 -7.21 -9.89 -11.63
C LEU A 216 -6.56 -10.54 -12.85
N ALA A 217 -5.29 -10.19 -13.09
CA ALA A 217 -4.42 -10.85 -14.05
C ALA A 217 -3.10 -11.24 -13.38
N ARG A 218 -2.61 -12.45 -13.65
CA ARG A 218 -1.33 -12.93 -13.15
C ARG A 218 -0.33 -13.18 -14.28
N TYR A 219 0.89 -12.72 -14.06
CA TYR A 219 2.01 -12.85 -14.99
C TYR A 219 3.16 -13.62 -14.35
N ASN A 220 3.87 -14.38 -15.18
CA ASN A 220 5.18 -14.92 -14.87
C ASN A 220 6.22 -13.78 -14.77
N PRO A 221 7.41 -14.04 -14.18
CA PRO A 221 8.46 -13.04 -14.09
C PRO A 221 8.92 -12.45 -15.44
N ASP A 222 8.64 -13.10 -16.56
CA ASP A 222 8.94 -12.61 -17.92
C ASP A 222 7.78 -11.84 -18.57
N GLY A 223 6.66 -11.65 -17.86
CA GLY A 223 5.48 -10.94 -18.34
C GLY A 223 4.50 -11.81 -19.13
N THR A 224 4.81 -13.08 -19.37
CA THR A 224 3.84 -14.00 -19.99
C THR A 224 2.67 -14.30 -19.03
N PRO A 225 1.42 -14.44 -19.51
CA PRO A 225 0.30 -14.83 -18.65
C PRO A 225 0.54 -16.18 -17.95
N ASP A 226 0.23 -16.27 -16.66
CA ASP A 226 0.30 -17.53 -15.93
C ASP A 226 -0.98 -18.35 -16.14
N ALA A 227 -0.94 -19.28 -17.10
CA ALA A 227 -2.07 -20.14 -17.43
C ALA A 227 -2.57 -21.05 -16.28
N THR A 228 -1.85 -21.14 -15.16
CA THR A 228 -2.29 -21.87 -13.96
C THR A 228 -3.17 -21.05 -13.01
N PHE A 229 -3.37 -19.77 -13.31
CA PHE A 229 -4.22 -18.86 -12.56
C PHE A 229 -5.56 -18.63 -13.24
N GLY A 230 -6.66 -18.89 -12.53
CA GLY A 230 -8.01 -18.63 -13.02
C GLY A 230 -8.26 -19.25 -14.40
N ASN A 231 -8.79 -18.44 -15.30
CA ASN A 231 -8.97 -18.78 -16.71
C ASN A 231 -7.82 -18.19 -17.54
N GLY A 232 -6.76 -18.97 -17.75
CA GLY A 232 -5.66 -18.57 -18.65
C GLY A 232 -4.83 -17.38 -18.17
N GLY A 233 -4.76 -17.15 -16.86
CA GLY A 233 -4.07 -16.01 -16.26
C GLY A 233 -4.99 -14.92 -15.72
N GLN A 234 -6.31 -15.04 -15.92
CA GLN A 234 -7.29 -14.01 -15.58
C GLN A 234 -8.38 -14.51 -14.64
N VAL A 235 -8.92 -13.63 -13.83
CA VAL A 235 -10.11 -13.84 -12.99
C VAL A 235 -11.01 -12.61 -13.11
N SER A 236 -12.31 -12.83 -13.33
CA SER A 236 -13.36 -11.84 -13.09
C SER A 236 -14.19 -12.28 -11.88
N THR A 237 -14.65 -11.34 -11.06
CA THR A 237 -15.52 -11.63 -9.91
C THR A 237 -16.57 -10.55 -9.76
N ASP A 238 -17.78 -10.90 -10.19
CA ASP A 238 -19.02 -10.20 -9.85
C ASP A 238 -19.38 -10.43 -8.37
N PHE A 239 -19.81 -9.39 -7.67
CA PHE A 239 -20.37 -9.45 -6.33
C PHE A 239 -21.88 -9.68 -6.34
N LEU A 240 -22.65 -8.73 -6.89
CA LEU A 240 -24.11 -8.63 -6.78
C LEU A 240 -24.83 -8.27 -8.09
N GLY A 241 -24.14 -8.40 -9.23
CA GLY A 241 -24.64 -8.11 -10.56
C GLY A 241 -24.66 -6.62 -10.92
N LEU A 242 -23.93 -5.80 -10.17
CA LEU A 242 -23.77 -4.36 -10.33
C LEU A 242 -22.27 -4.02 -10.21
N GLU A 243 -21.95 -2.73 -10.31
CA GLU A 243 -20.58 -2.23 -10.47
C GLU A 243 -19.67 -2.58 -9.28
N ASP A 244 -18.59 -3.30 -9.57
CA ASP A 244 -17.59 -3.70 -8.62
C ASP A 244 -16.18 -3.38 -9.14
N ASP A 245 -15.39 -2.63 -8.38
CA ASP A 245 -14.03 -2.24 -8.76
C ASP A 245 -13.00 -2.66 -7.70
N ALA A 246 -11.94 -3.37 -8.10
CA ALA A 246 -10.81 -3.67 -7.22
C ALA A 246 -9.75 -2.55 -7.30
N PHE A 247 -9.64 -1.73 -6.25
CA PHE A 247 -8.65 -0.65 -6.18
C PHE A 247 -7.32 -1.03 -5.56
N SER A 248 -7.25 -2.16 -4.83
CA SER A 248 -6.03 -2.63 -4.19
C SER A 248 -5.92 -4.15 -4.13
N VAL A 249 -4.69 -4.67 -4.18
CA VAL A 249 -4.41 -6.11 -4.06
C VAL A 249 -3.28 -6.41 -3.08
N LEU A 250 -3.53 -7.38 -2.21
CA LEU A 250 -2.60 -7.85 -1.18
C LEU A 250 -2.24 -9.32 -1.38
N ILE A 251 -0.98 -9.66 -1.16
CA ILE A 251 -0.51 -11.05 -1.12
C ILE A 251 -0.28 -11.44 0.33
N GLN A 252 -1.02 -12.44 0.81
CA GLN A 252 -0.84 -13.00 2.15
C GLN A 252 0.40 -13.93 2.19
N PRO A 253 1.07 -14.11 3.35
CA PRO A 253 2.25 -14.98 3.47
C PRO A 253 2.04 -16.44 3.06
N ASP A 254 0.81 -16.92 3.08
CA ASP A 254 0.43 -18.27 2.64
C ASP A 254 0.16 -18.36 1.12
N GLY A 255 0.37 -17.28 0.39
CA GLY A 255 0.17 -17.18 -1.05
C GLY A 255 -1.27 -16.92 -1.49
N LYS A 256 -2.21 -16.72 -0.55
CA LYS A 256 -3.56 -16.23 -0.88
C LYS A 256 -3.51 -14.76 -1.31
N ILE A 257 -4.48 -14.38 -2.12
CA ILE A 257 -4.56 -13.04 -2.71
C ILE A 257 -5.86 -12.39 -2.22
N VAL A 258 -5.80 -11.16 -1.73
CA VAL A 258 -6.99 -10.40 -1.32
C VAL A 258 -7.10 -9.18 -2.20
N ALA A 259 -8.21 -9.03 -2.92
CA ALA A 259 -8.53 -7.82 -3.68
C ALA A 259 -9.59 -7.02 -2.93
N ILE A 260 -9.40 -5.69 -2.89
CA ILE A 260 -10.20 -4.77 -2.07
C ILE A 260 -10.58 -3.55 -2.91
N GLY A 261 -11.80 -3.07 -2.75
CA GLY A 261 -12.28 -1.87 -3.42
C GLY A 261 -13.72 -1.56 -3.02
N SER A 262 -14.61 -1.45 -4.01
CA SER A 262 -16.04 -1.20 -3.76
C SER A 262 -16.95 -2.08 -4.59
N ALA A 263 -18.11 -2.43 -4.04
CA ALA A 263 -19.16 -3.18 -4.73
C ALA A 263 -20.49 -2.44 -4.58
N ASN A 264 -21.27 -2.36 -5.64
CA ASN A 264 -22.59 -1.72 -5.63
C ASN A 264 -23.65 -2.73 -5.18
N ASP A 265 -24.20 -2.55 -3.98
CA ASP A 265 -25.27 -3.37 -3.44
C ASP A 265 -26.64 -2.70 -3.71
N PRO A 266 -27.65 -3.41 -4.25
CA PRO A 266 -28.99 -2.84 -4.44
C PRO A 266 -29.67 -2.29 -3.17
N ALA A 267 -29.25 -2.72 -1.98
CA ALA A 267 -29.82 -2.35 -0.69
C ALA A 267 -29.05 -1.23 0.03
N THR A 268 -27.73 -1.16 -0.14
CA THR A 268 -26.83 -0.23 0.57
C THR A 268 -26.02 0.68 -0.35
N PHE A 269 -26.14 0.49 -1.66
CA PHE A 269 -25.37 1.17 -2.69
C PHE A 269 -23.87 0.82 -2.60
N TYR A 270 -22.95 1.70 -2.98
CA TYR A 270 -21.52 1.35 -2.98
C TYR A 270 -21.00 1.12 -1.57
N ASP A 271 -20.54 -0.10 -1.29
CA ASP A 271 -19.93 -0.49 -0.03
C ASP A 271 -18.45 -0.78 -0.20
N PHE A 272 -17.68 -0.74 0.90
CA PHE A 272 -16.34 -1.36 0.91
C PHE A 272 -16.50 -2.85 0.59
N ALA A 273 -15.73 -3.33 -0.38
CA ALA A 273 -15.76 -4.72 -0.80
C ALA A 273 -14.38 -5.36 -0.70
N ALA A 274 -14.35 -6.64 -0.30
CA ALA A 274 -13.13 -7.44 -0.33
C ALA A 274 -13.43 -8.88 -0.73
N VAL A 275 -12.52 -9.47 -1.50
CA VAL A 275 -12.60 -10.87 -1.94
C VAL A 275 -11.24 -11.54 -1.77
N ARG A 276 -11.25 -12.81 -1.34
CA ARG A 276 -10.02 -13.62 -1.24
C ARG A 276 -10.01 -14.74 -2.25
N TYR A 277 -8.85 -14.92 -2.88
CA TYR A 277 -8.54 -16.01 -3.80
C TYR A 277 -7.45 -16.92 -3.23
N LEU A 278 -7.54 -18.19 -3.55
CA LEU A 278 -6.45 -19.15 -3.41
C LEU A 278 -5.34 -18.82 -4.42
N SER A 279 -4.17 -19.42 -4.24
CA SER A 279 -3.00 -19.19 -5.11
C SER A 279 -3.18 -19.64 -6.56
N ASN A 280 -4.27 -20.33 -6.91
CA ASN A 280 -4.64 -20.68 -8.29
C ASN A 280 -5.73 -19.75 -8.87
N GLY A 281 -6.15 -18.71 -8.15
CA GLY A 281 -7.17 -17.76 -8.61
C GLY A 281 -8.61 -18.18 -8.36
N THR A 282 -8.88 -19.36 -7.78
CA THR A 282 -10.24 -19.72 -7.36
C THR A 282 -10.59 -19.03 -6.04
N LEU A 283 -11.86 -18.64 -5.85
CA LEU A 283 -12.33 -18.03 -4.61
C LEU A 283 -12.05 -18.90 -3.38
N ASP A 284 -11.54 -18.28 -2.31
CA ASP A 284 -11.41 -18.90 -1.01
C ASP A 284 -12.69 -18.67 -0.19
N THR A 285 -13.57 -19.66 -0.20
CA THR A 285 -14.87 -19.60 0.48
C THR A 285 -14.81 -19.53 2.01
N THR A 286 -13.60 -19.63 2.60
CA THR A 286 -13.39 -19.46 4.05
C THR A 286 -13.19 -18.00 4.48
N PHE A 287 -13.12 -17.06 3.52
CA PHE A 287 -13.06 -15.63 3.78
C PHE A 287 -14.45 -15.00 3.72
N GLY A 288 -14.82 -14.24 4.75
CA GLY A 288 -16.13 -13.59 4.82
C GLY A 288 -17.28 -14.58 4.60
N VAL A 289 -18.21 -14.20 3.72
CA VAL A 289 -19.30 -15.06 3.25
C VAL A 289 -19.01 -15.48 1.82
N ALA A 290 -18.78 -16.78 1.62
CA ALA A 290 -18.49 -17.37 0.30
C ALA A 290 -17.29 -16.72 -0.44
N GLY A 291 -16.32 -16.21 0.30
CA GLY A 291 -15.11 -15.57 -0.24
C GLY A 291 -15.20 -14.05 -0.34
N LYS A 292 -16.34 -13.45 -0.01
CA LYS A 292 -16.64 -12.02 -0.17
C LYS A 292 -16.96 -11.35 1.16
N VAL A 293 -16.68 -10.06 1.23
CA VAL A 293 -16.98 -9.16 2.36
C VAL A 293 -17.57 -7.88 1.78
N HIS A 294 -18.63 -7.40 2.41
CA HIS A 294 -19.20 -6.07 2.21
C HIS A 294 -19.15 -5.32 3.54
N THR A 295 -18.89 -4.02 3.51
CA THR A 295 -18.86 -3.19 4.71
C THR A 295 -19.45 -1.81 4.38
N ASP A 296 -20.69 -1.65 4.80
CA ASP A 296 -21.47 -0.41 4.78
C ASP A 296 -21.08 0.46 5.98
N PHE A 297 -20.72 1.71 5.74
CA PHE A 297 -20.48 2.72 6.78
C PHE A 297 -21.75 3.48 7.18
N GLY A 298 -22.89 3.11 6.60
CA GLY A 298 -24.24 3.52 6.92
C GLY A 298 -24.93 4.29 5.79
N ASP A 299 -26.22 4.53 5.98
CA ASP A 299 -26.99 5.57 5.26
C ASP A 299 -27.25 5.34 3.77
N GLN A 300 -26.94 4.15 3.24
CA GLN A 300 -27.15 3.79 1.82
C GLN A 300 -26.46 4.73 0.84
N ASN A 301 -25.19 5.09 1.08
CA ASN A 301 -24.44 6.06 0.27
C ASN A 301 -23.20 5.45 -0.38
N PHE A 302 -22.24 6.29 -0.80
CA PHE A 302 -21.00 5.84 -1.42
C PHE A 302 -19.90 5.64 -0.38
N ASP A 303 -19.53 4.38 -0.19
CA ASP A 303 -18.39 3.95 0.57
C ASP A 303 -17.43 3.19 -0.35
N ARG A 304 -16.21 3.70 -0.51
CA ARG A 304 -15.22 3.06 -1.39
C ARG A 304 -13.89 2.90 -0.70
N ALA A 305 -13.37 1.67 -0.62
CA ALA A 305 -11.98 1.44 -0.25
C ALA A 305 -11.09 1.75 -1.46
N ARG A 306 -10.00 2.46 -1.25
CA ARG A 306 -9.00 2.78 -2.30
C ARG A 306 -7.67 2.09 -2.08
N SER A 307 -7.35 1.74 -0.84
CA SER A 307 -6.09 1.12 -0.48
C SER A 307 -6.28 0.17 0.69
N ALA A 308 -5.45 -0.88 0.73
CA ALA A 308 -5.37 -1.75 1.88
C ALA A 308 -3.92 -2.08 2.25
N ALA A 309 -3.74 -2.54 3.49
CA ALA A 309 -2.46 -3.01 3.99
C ALA A 309 -2.64 -4.22 4.92
N LEU A 310 -1.67 -5.14 4.87
CA LEU A 310 -1.67 -6.37 5.65
C LEU A 310 -0.82 -6.21 6.92
N GLN A 311 -1.43 -6.45 8.08
CA GLN A 311 -0.73 -6.49 9.37
C GLN A 311 -0.01 -7.84 9.56
N PRO A 312 1.04 -7.93 10.41
CA PRO A 312 1.83 -9.17 10.58
C PRO A 312 1.05 -10.35 11.14
N ASP A 313 -0.03 -10.07 11.86
CA ASP A 313 -0.95 -11.07 12.41
C ASP A 313 -1.99 -11.56 11.39
N GLY A 314 -1.92 -11.07 10.15
CA GLY A 314 -2.82 -11.41 9.06
C GLY A 314 -4.09 -10.56 9.01
N ARG A 315 -4.31 -9.62 9.94
CA ARG A 315 -5.40 -8.64 9.83
C ARG A 315 -5.18 -7.72 8.63
N ILE A 316 -6.28 -7.23 8.08
CA ILE A 316 -6.29 -6.36 6.91
C ILE A 316 -6.88 -5.01 7.32
N VAL A 317 -6.19 -3.92 7.00
CA VAL A 317 -6.71 -2.57 7.17
C VAL A 317 -7.00 -2.01 5.79
N ALA A 318 -8.25 -1.63 5.53
CA ALA A 318 -8.67 -0.96 4.30
C ALA A 318 -9.00 0.50 4.60
N ALA A 319 -8.62 1.41 3.70
CA ALA A 319 -8.95 2.82 3.81
C ALA A 319 -9.45 3.38 2.49
N GLY A 320 -10.27 4.43 2.60
CA GLY A 320 -10.92 5.08 1.48
C GLY A 320 -11.76 6.25 1.95
N PHE A 321 -12.99 6.33 1.46
CA PHE A 321 -13.96 7.32 1.94
C PHE A 321 -15.34 6.71 2.18
N ALA A 322 -16.11 7.38 3.04
CA ALA A 322 -17.52 7.11 3.27
C ALA A 322 -18.31 8.43 3.25
N ILE A 323 -19.57 8.39 2.83
CA ILE A 323 -20.45 9.56 2.83
C ILE A 323 -21.49 9.42 3.95
N SER A 324 -21.47 10.34 4.92
CA SER A 324 -22.44 10.36 6.03
C SER A 324 -23.75 11.12 5.68
N GLN A 325 -24.85 10.80 6.37
CA GLN A 325 -26.21 11.33 6.14
C GLN A 325 -26.30 12.86 5.93
N ASN A 326 -27.20 13.24 5.00
CA ASN A 326 -27.40 14.53 4.32
C ASN A 326 -26.50 14.78 3.09
N GLY A 327 -25.76 13.76 2.61
CA GLY A 327 -25.18 13.73 1.26
C GLY A 327 -24.13 14.83 1.00
N GLY A 328 -23.56 15.39 2.06
CA GLY A 328 -22.77 16.62 1.98
C GLY A 328 -21.43 16.58 2.70
N VAL A 329 -21.05 15.47 3.35
CA VAL A 329 -19.72 15.34 3.97
C VAL A 329 -19.17 13.95 3.68
N GLN A 330 -18.16 13.93 2.82
CA GLN A 330 -17.31 12.77 2.55
C GLN A 330 -16.14 12.78 3.54
N ASN A 331 -15.97 11.70 4.30
CA ASN A 331 -14.92 11.54 5.29
C ASN A 331 -13.95 10.44 4.87
N PHE A 332 -12.71 10.52 5.37
CA PHE A 332 -11.82 9.36 5.35
C PHE A 332 -12.49 8.22 6.12
N ALA A 333 -12.47 7.02 5.56
CA ALA A 333 -13.05 5.83 6.16
C ALA A 333 -11.99 4.74 6.27
N VAL A 334 -11.94 4.06 7.41
CA VAL A 334 -11.00 2.96 7.69
C VAL A 334 -11.76 1.80 8.30
N ALA A 335 -11.64 0.61 7.71
CA ALA A 335 -12.16 -0.63 8.25
C ALA A 335 -11.00 -1.59 8.55
N ARG A 336 -11.11 -2.35 9.64
CA ARG A 336 -10.18 -3.44 9.95
C ARG A 336 -10.89 -4.77 9.96
N TYR A 337 -10.31 -5.73 9.25
CA TYR A 337 -10.77 -7.10 9.17
C TYR A 337 -9.77 -8.05 9.85
N THR A 338 -10.30 -9.11 10.43
CA THR A 338 -9.54 -10.30 10.78
C THR A 338 -8.94 -10.96 9.53
N SER A 339 -8.00 -11.89 9.73
CA SER A 339 -7.40 -12.64 8.61
C SER A 339 -8.39 -13.46 7.79
N ASN A 340 -9.61 -13.68 8.27
CA ASN A 340 -10.68 -14.37 7.53
C ASN A 340 -11.78 -13.42 7.05
N GLY A 341 -11.54 -12.10 7.02
CA GLY A 341 -12.48 -11.14 6.41
C GLY A 341 -13.66 -10.73 7.28
N VAL A 342 -13.73 -11.20 8.53
CA VAL A 342 -14.72 -10.69 9.50
C VAL A 342 -14.23 -9.36 10.06
N LEU A 343 -15.10 -8.35 10.19
CA LEU A 343 -14.78 -7.08 10.85
C LEU A 343 -14.21 -7.31 12.27
N ASP A 344 -13.13 -6.62 12.58
CA ASP A 344 -12.48 -6.67 13.89
C ASP A 344 -13.12 -5.65 14.83
N THR A 345 -14.12 -6.07 15.60
CA THR A 345 -14.88 -5.21 16.52
C THR A 345 -14.06 -4.59 17.66
N SER A 346 -12.78 -4.94 17.80
CA SER A 346 -11.84 -4.25 18.71
C SER A 346 -11.24 -2.96 18.12
N PHE A 347 -11.54 -2.65 16.85
CA PHE A 347 -11.07 -1.47 16.15
C PHE A 347 -12.18 -0.43 16.00
N GLY A 348 -11.92 0.80 16.40
CA GLY A 348 -12.84 1.91 16.28
C GLY A 348 -14.22 1.59 16.86
N THR A 349 -15.27 1.84 16.08
CA THR A 349 -16.65 1.42 16.37
C THR A 349 -17.00 0.28 15.43
N ASP A 350 -17.24 -0.91 15.98
CA ASP A 350 -17.63 -2.11 15.22
C ASP A 350 -16.68 -2.48 14.05
N GLY A 351 -15.39 -2.20 14.20
CA GLY A 351 -14.38 -2.47 13.18
C GLY A 351 -14.11 -1.31 12.23
N MET A 352 -14.75 -0.16 12.45
CA MET A 352 -14.73 0.98 11.53
C MET A 352 -14.32 2.28 12.23
N THR A 353 -13.74 3.20 11.47
CA THR A 353 -13.40 4.56 11.91
C THR A 353 -13.63 5.52 10.75
N GLN A 354 -14.39 6.60 10.99
CA GLN A 354 -14.45 7.74 10.08
C GLN A 354 -13.63 8.90 10.65
N ILE A 355 -12.91 9.62 9.79
CA ILE A 355 -12.05 10.74 10.15
C ILE A 355 -12.49 11.96 9.35
N ASP A 356 -13.03 12.94 10.07
CA ASP A 356 -13.52 14.20 9.53
C ASP A 356 -12.44 15.30 9.64
N PHE A 357 -12.01 15.90 8.51
CA PHE A 357 -11.14 17.07 8.52
C PHE A 357 -11.92 18.40 8.41
N GLY A 358 -13.19 18.43 8.77
CA GLY A 358 -13.99 19.64 9.03
C GLY A 358 -14.57 20.33 7.80
N ASN A 359 -14.24 19.87 6.59
CA ASN A 359 -14.77 20.34 5.31
C ASN A 359 -15.28 19.12 4.53
N CYS A 360 -16.34 19.28 3.74
CA CYS A 360 -16.50 18.37 2.61
C CYS A 360 -15.41 18.71 1.59
N CYS A 361 -14.82 17.78 0.88
CA CYS A 361 -15.17 16.38 0.71
C CYS A 361 -13.85 15.62 0.61
N GLN A 362 -13.62 14.61 1.44
CA GLN A 362 -12.28 14.12 1.74
C GLN A 362 -12.22 12.60 1.67
N GLY A 363 -11.19 12.06 1.04
CA GLY A 363 -11.01 10.62 0.95
C GLY A 363 -9.56 10.20 1.10
N ALA A 364 -9.35 9.09 1.81
CA ALA A 364 -8.04 8.45 1.84
C ALA A 364 -7.82 7.75 0.49
N THR A 365 -6.64 7.93 -0.08
CA THR A 365 -6.16 7.23 -1.28
C THR A 365 -5.15 6.16 -0.93
N LYS A 366 -4.46 6.28 0.22
CA LYS A 366 -3.46 5.34 0.70
C LYS A 366 -3.62 5.02 2.19
N VAL A 367 -3.33 3.77 2.57
CA VAL A 367 -3.06 3.37 3.95
C VAL A 367 -1.68 2.76 4.09
N LEU A 368 -0.96 3.12 5.15
CA LEU A 368 0.35 2.58 5.50
C LEU A 368 0.35 2.07 6.95
N LEU A 369 1.16 1.05 7.22
CA LEU A 369 1.27 0.44 8.55
C LEU A 369 2.65 0.69 9.14
N GLN A 370 2.67 1.20 10.37
CA GLN A 370 3.90 1.33 11.16
C GLN A 370 4.16 0.03 11.93
N SER A 371 5.43 -0.27 12.19
CA SER A 371 5.85 -1.47 12.94
C SER A 371 5.31 -1.55 14.37
N ASN A 372 4.97 -0.41 14.97
CA ASN A 372 4.32 -0.30 16.29
C ASN A 372 2.79 -0.54 16.23
N GLY A 373 2.23 -0.87 15.07
CA GLY A 373 0.81 -1.16 14.86
C GLY A 373 -0.08 0.07 14.63
N LYS A 374 0.48 1.28 14.64
CA LYS A 374 -0.23 2.49 14.22
C LYS A 374 -0.45 2.49 12.70
N ILE A 375 -1.45 3.24 12.26
CA ILE A 375 -1.94 3.26 10.89
C ILE A 375 -1.87 4.71 10.39
N ILE A 376 -1.29 4.93 9.22
CA ILE A 376 -1.29 6.23 8.54
C ILE A 376 -2.28 6.15 7.38
N THR A 377 -3.18 7.11 7.28
CA THR A 377 -3.99 7.35 6.08
C THR A 377 -3.52 8.61 5.40
N VAL A 378 -3.50 8.60 4.07
CA VAL A 378 -3.09 9.73 3.23
C VAL A 378 -4.15 9.92 2.14
N GLY A 379 -4.45 11.17 1.81
CA GLY A 379 -5.39 11.52 0.75
C GLY A 379 -5.49 13.03 0.58
N GLY A 380 -6.62 13.50 0.06
CA GLY A 380 -6.85 14.92 -0.18
C GLY A 380 -8.33 15.28 -0.09
N SER A 381 -8.63 16.56 -0.33
CA SER A 381 -9.99 17.01 -0.54
C SER A 381 -10.33 17.08 -2.04
N ASN A 382 -11.58 16.78 -2.39
CA ASN A 382 -12.14 16.98 -3.74
C ASN A 382 -12.87 18.34 -3.90
N GLY A 383 -12.84 19.21 -2.88
CA GLY A 383 -13.52 20.50 -2.92
C GLY A 383 -12.65 21.61 -3.53
N GLU A 384 -13.19 22.37 -4.48
CA GLU A 384 -12.47 23.42 -5.23
C GLU A 384 -12.07 24.68 -4.43
N SER A 385 -12.12 24.64 -3.10
CA SER A 385 -11.84 25.79 -2.23
C SER A 385 -10.96 25.46 -1.05
N SER A 386 -10.39 24.26 -0.98
CA SER A 386 -9.56 23.88 0.16
C SER A 386 -8.09 24.22 -0.10
N GLU A 387 -7.50 24.97 0.82
CA GLU A 387 -6.04 25.06 1.03
C GLU A 387 -5.43 23.72 1.54
N ASP A 388 -6.24 22.64 1.58
CA ASP A 388 -5.91 21.34 2.17
C ASP A 388 -5.57 20.32 1.07
N ASP A 389 -4.44 20.51 0.40
CA ASP A 389 -4.05 19.66 -0.73
C ASP A 389 -3.73 18.24 -0.26
N PHE A 390 -2.84 18.10 0.73
CA PHE A 390 -2.44 16.80 1.27
C PHE A 390 -2.95 16.65 2.71
N LEU A 391 -3.73 15.61 2.93
CA LEU A 391 -4.33 15.24 4.21
C LEU A 391 -3.72 13.93 4.72
N LEU A 392 -3.24 13.94 5.97
CA LEU A 392 -2.79 12.72 6.64
C LEU A 392 -3.48 12.57 7.99
N ALA A 393 -3.81 11.34 8.37
CA ALA A 393 -4.20 11.01 9.73
C ALA A 393 -3.35 9.85 10.27
N ARG A 394 -3.07 9.88 11.56
CA ARG A 394 -2.48 8.74 12.27
C ARG A 394 -3.49 8.18 13.25
N LEU A 395 -3.76 6.88 13.12
CA LEU A 395 -4.57 6.12 14.07
C LEU A 395 -3.67 5.25 14.96
N THR A 396 -4.08 5.14 16.21
CA THR A 396 -3.60 4.12 17.15
C THR A 396 -3.95 2.71 16.67
N PRO A 397 -3.33 1.65 17.21
CA PRO A 397 -3.71 0.27 16.89
C PRO A 397 -5.17 -0.07 17.22
N THR A 398 -5.89 0.74 17.99
CA THR A 398 -7.32 0.55 18.29
C THR A 398 -8.23 1.37 17.39
N GLY A 399 -7.71 2.11 16.41
CA GLY A 399 -8.49 2.91 15.47
C GLY A 399 -8.86 4.31 15.97
N ALA A 400 -8.46 4.70 17.17
CA ALA A 400 -8.61 6.10 17.62
C ALA A 400 -7.51 6.98 17.02
N LEU A 401 -7.81 8.26 16.74
CA LEU A 401 -6.80 9.25 16.34
C LEU A 401 -5.66 9.35 17.36
N ASP A 402 -4.43 9.35 16.87
CA ASP A 402 -3.23 9.46 17.69
C ASP A 402 -2.90 10.94 17.96
N PRO A 403 -3.12 11.45 19.19
CA PRO A 403 -2.94 12.88 19.48
C PRO A 403 -1.49 13.35 19.39
N THR A 404 -0.51 12.44 19.24
CA THR A 404 0.90 12.82 19.11
C THR A 404 1.34 13.07 17.66
N PHE A 405 0.43 13.03 16.69
CA PHE A 405 0.70 13.29 15.28
C PHE A 405 -0.01 14.56 14.81
N GLY A 406 0.74 15.54 14.33
CA GLY A 406 0.19 16.82 13.89
C GLY A 406 -0.79 17.43 14.91
N ALA A 407 -1.87 18.04 14.40
CA ALA A 407 -2.91 18.61 15.22
C ALA A 407 -3.99 17.56 15.55
N GLY A 408 -3.86 16.89 16.71
CA GLY A 408 -4.87 15.96 17.20
C GLY A 408 -5.01 14.68 16.36
N GLY A 409 -3.90 14.21 15.78
CA GLY A 409 -3.86 13.03 14.91
C GLY A 409 -3.98 13.33 13.42
N LYS A 410 -3.96 14.61 13.03
CA LYS A 410 -4.22 15.06 11.66
C LYS A 410 -3.16 16.05 11.19
N VAL A 411 -2.81 15.96 9.91
CA VAL A 411 -1.94 16.91 9.21
C VAL A 411 -2.68 17.41 7.98
N ARG A 412 -2.51 18.71 7.70
CA ARG A 412 -2.95 19.41 6.51
C ARG A 412 -1.75 20.11 5.91
N THR A 413 -1.53 19.93 4.63
CA THR A 413 -0.43 20.58 3.91
C THR A 413 -0.97 21.24 2.66
N SER A 414 -0.85 22.57 2.63
CA SER A 414 -1.08 23.39 1.44
C SER A 414 0.18 23.44 0.59
N PHE A 415 0.06 23.33 -0.73
CA PHE A 415 1.06 23.70 -1.73
C PHE A 415 0.73 25.03 -2.42
N GLY A 416 -0.42 25.64 -2.12
CA GLY A 416 -0.81 26.96 -2.59
C GLY A 416 -2.32 27.17 -2.56
N ASP A 417 -2.79 28.18 -3.30
CA ASP A 417 -4.19 28.62 -3.30
C ASP A 417 -5.07 27.85 -4.32
N LEU A 418 -4.55 26.80 -4.95
CA LEU A 418 -5.25 26.05 -6.00
C LEU A 418 -5.29 24.56 -5.67
N ASN A 419 -6.21 23.85 -6.32
CA ASN A 419 -6.47 22.43 -6.09
C ASN A 419 -5.21 21.55 -6.18
N GLY A 420 -4.94 20.80 -5.12
CA GLY A 420 -4.06 19.65 -5.11
C GLY A 420 -4.69 18.44 -4.43
N GLY A 421 -3.98 17.32 -4.44
CA GLY A 421 -4.46 16.08 -3.84
C GLY A 421 -3.37 15.03 -3.74
N ALA A 422 -3.29 14.33 -2.60
CA ALA A 422 -2.39 13.18 -2.45
C ALA A 422 -3.04 11.89 -2.96
N ASN A 423 -2.35 11.16 -3.84
CA ASN A 423 -2.80 9.90 -4.42
C ASN A 423 -2.03 8.69 -3.89
N GLY A 424 -0.78 8.89 -3.48
CA GLY A 424 0.09 7.82 -3.02
C GLY A 424 0.91 8.23 -1.81
N ALA A 425 1.41 7.24 -1.07
CA ALA A 425 2.40 7.45 -0.03
C ALA A 425 3.25 6.20 0.19
N VAL A 426 4.41 6.40 0.80
CA VAL A 426 5.34 5.36 1.25
C VAL A 426 6.12 5.83 2.48
N PHE A 427 6.65 4.89 3.26
CA PHE A 427 7.69 5.18 4.25
C PHE A 427 9.08 5.10 3.60
N GLN A 428 9.97 6.04 3.93
CA GLN A 428 11.39 5.90 3.66
C GLN A 428 12.08 5.01 4.72
N PRO A 429 13.29 4.48 4.45
CA PRO A 429 14.00 3.62 5.40
C PRO A 429 14.33 4.29 6.74
N ASP A 430 14.35 5.61 6.78
CA ASP A 430 14.56 6.42 7.99
C ASP A 430 13.27 6.63 8.81
N GLY A 431 12.15 6.05 8.37
CA GLY A 431 10.84 6.10 9.02
C GLY A 431 9.96 7.28 8.62
N LYS A 432 10.46 8.21 7.80
CA LYS A 432 9.66 9.37 7.36
C LYS A 432 8.62 8.97 6.34
N ILE A 433 7.51 9.72 6.32
CA ILE A 433 6.41 9.50 5.38
C ILE A 433 6.60 10.41 4.18
N VAL A 434 6.56 9.86 2.97
CA VAL A 434 6.50 10.64 1.73
C VAL A 434 5.13 10.42 1.11
N ALA A 435 4.37 11.51 0.94
CA ALA A 435 3.14 11.54 0.18
C ALA A 435 3.40 12.14 -1.21
N VAL A 436 2.69 11.64 -2.22
CA VAL A 436 2.79 12.09 -3.61
C VAL A 436 1.40 12.32 -4.20
N GLY A 437 1.32 13.22 -5.16
CA GLY A 437 0.08 13.65 -5.75
C GLY A 437 0.30 14.71 -6.82
N PHE A 438 -0.63 15.66 -6.90
CA PHE A 438 -0.54 16.77 -7.85
C PHE A 438 -0.82 18.09 -7.16
N GLN A 439 -0.34 19.17 -7.77
CA GLN A 439 -0.68 20.53 -7.39
C GLN A 439 -0.94 21.38 -8.63
N ALA A 440 -2.12 21.98 -8.73
CA ALA A 440 -2.38 23.01 -9.75
C ALA A 440 -1.57 24.29 -9.46
N THR A 441 -0.97 24.87 -10.49
CA THR A 441 -0.20 26.11 -10.37
C THR A 441 -0.94 27.29 -11.03
N GLY A 442 -1.03 28.41 -10.31
CA GLY A 442 -1.81 29.58 -10.76
C GLY A 442 -1.11 30.43 -11.82
N LEU A 443 0.14 30.07 -12.14
CA LEU A 443 0.94 30.75 -13.14
C LEU A 443 0.79 30.12 -14.53
N GLU A 444 0.41 28.84 -14.63
CA GLU A 444 0.52 28.09 -15.90
C GLU A 444 -0.76 27.35 -16.36
N LEU A 445 -1.87 27.36 -15.60
CA LEU A 445 -3.12 26.64 -15.90
C LEU A 445 -2.99 25.10 -15.95
N PHE A 446 -1.86 24.54 -15.48
CA PHE A 446 -1.58 23.11 -15.44
C PHE A 446 -1.22 22.66 -14.01
N ALA A 447 -1.07 21.35 -13.78
CA ALA A 447 -0.68 20.78 -12.49
C ALA A 447 0.69 20.11 -12.57
N ASP A 448 1.45 20.12 -11.48
CA ASP A 448 2.75 19.44 -11.39
C ASP A 448 2.67 18.20 -10.49
N PHE A 449 3.59 17.24 -10.67
CA PHE A 449 3.84 16.24 -9.63
C PHE A 449 4.20 16.96 -8.32
N ALA A 450 3.49 16.63 -7.25
CA ALA A 450 3.72 17.18 -5.92
C ALA A 450 4.15 16.09 -4.95
N LEU A 451 5.22 16.33 -4.20
CA LEU A 451 5.68 15.45 -3.12
C LEU A 451 5.83 16.26 -1.83
N ALA A 452 5.43 15.67 -0.70
CA ALA A 452 5.71 16.19 0.63
C ALA A 452 6.29 15.10 1.53
N ARG A 453 7.32 15.43 2.31
CA ARG A 453 7.87 14.53 3.32
C ARG A 453 7.56 15.02 4.72
N TYR A 454 7.14 14.10 5.59
CA TYR A 454 6.75 14.35 6.97
C TYR A 454 7.64 13.60 7.94
N LEU A 455 7.92 14.24 9.08
CA LEU A 455 8.63 13.64 10.20
C LEU A 455 7.74 12.62 10.91
N ASP A 456 8.36 11.52 11.35
CA ASP A 456 7.71 10.47 12.11
C ASP A 456 8.77 9.75 12.96
N ALA A 457 9.04 10.26 14.15
CA ALA A 457 10.11 9.79 15.03
C ALA A 457 9.88 8.36 15.55
N GLU A 458 8.63 7.89 15.51
CA GLU A 458 8.18 6.58 16.00
C GLU A 458 7.98 5.56 14.86
N GLY A 459 8.18 5.97 13.60
CA GLY A 459 7.60 5.34 12.43
C GLY A 459 8.51 4.48 11.58
N LEU A 460 9.20 3.48 12.14
CA LEU A 460 9.81 2.49 11.24
C LEU A 460 8.71 1.76 10.45
N PRO A 461 8.84 1.66 9.11
CA PRO A 461 7.87 0.94 8.30
C PRO A 461 7.68 -0.47 8.84
N LEU A 462 6.45 -0.98 8.78
CA LEU A 462 6.24 -2.39 8.98
C LEU A 462 7.08 -3.14 7.92
N PRO A 463 7.98 -4.06 8.30
CA PRO A 463 8.80 -4.76 7.32
C PRO A 463 7.90 -5.57 6.40
N THR A 464 7.86 -5.20 5.12
CA THR A 464 7.25 -6.02 4.08
C THR A 464 8.04 -7.32 4.01
N PRO A 465 7.42 -8.51 4.05
CA PRO A 465 8.15 -9.75 3.86
C PRO A 465 8.86 -9.69 2.53
N THR A 466 10.19 -9.58 2.55
CA THR A 466 10.98 -9.58 1.31
C THR A 466 10.77 -10.95 0.67
N PRO A 467 10.32 -11.00 -0.60
CA PRO A 467 10.28 -12.24 -1.34
C PRO A 467 11.72 -12.75 -1.45
N THR A 468 12.10 -13.65 -0.56
CA THR A 468 13.44 -14.23 -0.54
C THR A 468 13.51 -15.13 -1.76
N ALA A 469 14.47 -14.87 -2.65
CA ALA A 469 14.72 -15.73 -3.80
C ALA A 469 14.80 -17.18 -3.30
N THR A 470 13.86 -18.02 -3.74
CA THR A 470 13.98 -19.46 -3.51
C THR A 470 15.28 -19.88 -4.19
N PRO A 471 16.26 -20.47 -3.48
CA PRO A 471 17.52 -20.86 -4.10
C PRO A 471 17.20 -21.75 -5.30
N THR A 472 17.70 -21.36 -6.47
CA THR A 472 17.58 -22.13 -7.70
C THR A 472 18.01 -23.56 -7.37
N SER A 473 17.11 -24.54 -7.56
CA SER A 473 17.46 -25.94 -7.36
C SER A 473 18.67 -26.23 -8.22
N THR A 474 19.83 -26.37 -7.58
CA THR A 474 21.06 -26.73 -8.30
C THR A 474 20.77 -28.08 -8.92
N VAL A 475 20.79 -28.16 -10.25
CA VAL A 475 20.64 -29.42 -10.97
C VAL A 475 21.68 -30.37 -10.38
N THR A 476 21.23 -31.34 -9.60
CA THR A 476 22.10 -32.38 -9.08
C THR A 476 22.60 -33.13 -10.31
N PRO A 477 23.92 -33.18 -10.58
CA PRO A 477 24.41 -33.92 -11.72
C PRO A 477 23.96 -35.37 -11.59
N THR A 478 23.31 -35.88 -12.63
CA THR A 478 22.90 -37.28 -12.74
C THR A 478 24.07 -38.17 -12.33
N PRO A 479 23.92 -39.06 -11.33
CA PRO A 479 25.02 -39.90 -10.89
C PRO A 479 25.50 -40.76 -12.06
N THR A 480 26.77 -40.60 -12.41
CA THR A 480 27.45 -41.44 -13.40
C THR A 480 27.42 -42.88 -12.91
N ALA A 481 27.02 -43.82 -13.77
CA ALA A 481 26.90 -45.24 -13.43
C ALA A 481 28.22 -45.79 -12.85
N MET A 482 28.15 -46.36 -11.64
CA MET A 482 29.27 -47.02 -10.97
C MET A 482 29.62 -48.32 -11.72
N PRO A 483 30.92 -48.65 -11.92
CA PRO A 483 31.31 -49.88 -12.60
C PRO A 483 30.98 -51.11 -11.76
N THR A 484 30.35 -52.11 -12.39
CA THR A 484 29.97 -53.40 -11.80
C THR A 484 31.20 -54.17 -11.33
N ALA A 485 31.21 -54.59 -10.06
CA ALA A 485 32.29 -55.40 -9.49
C ALA A 485 32.31 -56.83 -10.08
N THR A 486 33.51 -57.30 -10.42
CA THR A 486 33.79 -58.67 -10.89
C THR A 486 33.67 -59.69 -9.75
N PRO A 487 33.03 -60.87 -9.93
CA PRO A 487 32.89 -61.86 -8.87
C PRO A 487 34.20 -62.61 -8.60
N THR A 488 34.55 -62.77 -7.31
CA THR A 488 35.71 -63.54 -6.84
C THR A 488 35.30 -64.98 -6.49
N ALA A 489 36.20 -65.93 -6.74
CA ALA A 489 35.98 -67.38 -6.74
C ALA A 489 35.71 -68.02 -5.35
N THR A 490 34.87 -69.05 -5.37
CA THR A 490 34.45 -69.92 -4.26
C THR A 490 35.56 -70.89 -3.81
N PRO A 491 35.79 -71.09 -2.50
CA PRO A 491 36.54 -72.24 -1.99
C PRO A 491 35.62 -73.36 -1.46
N THR A 492 36.06 -74.62 -1.65
CA THR A 492 35.43 -75.87 -1.17
C THR A 492 36.55 -76.82 -0.69
N PRO A 493 36.33 -77.85 0.15
CA PRO A 493 35.64 -77.96 1.44
C PRO A 493 36.57 -78.53 2.55
N THR A 494 36.09 -78.71 3.79
CA THR A 494 36.69 -79.68 4.74
C THR A 494 35.60 -80.41 5.55
N ALA A 495 35.87 -81.66 5.91
CA ALA A 495 34.94 -82.77 6.12
C ALA A 495 34.24 -82.87 7.50
N THR A 496 33.11 -83.58 7.46
CA THR A 496 32.14 -83.97 8.49
C THR A 496 32.65 -84.98 9.54
N PRO A 497 32.10 -84.97 10.77
CA PRO A 497 31.92 -86.20 11.55
C PRO A 497 30.44 -86.54 11.79
N THR A 498 30.14 -87.83 11.65
CA THR A 498 28.84 -88.51 11.73
C THR A 498 28.37 -88.74 13.17
N VAL A 499 27.07 -88.55 13.47
CA VAL A 499 26.40 -89.21 14.62
C VAL A 499 24.99 -89.69 14.23
N THR A 500 24.72 -90.94 14.60
CA THR A 500 23.61 -91.86 14.33
C THR A 500 22.30 -91.49 15.07
N PRO A 501 21.09 -91.87 14.58
CA PRO A 501 19.80 -91.27 14.98
C PRO A 501 19.10 -91.93 16.18
N ARG A 502 18.20 -91.19 16.85
CA ARG A 502 17.26 -91.73 17.85
C ARG A 502 15.80 -91.52 17.44
N ALA A 503 15.00 -92.53 17.79
CA ALA A 503 13.74 -92.95 17.16
C ALA A 503 12.49 -92.06 17.37
N THR A 504 11.60 -92.18 16.40
CA THR A 504 10.22 -91.69 16.31
C THR A 504 9.24 -92.41 17.27
N PRO A 505 8.35 -91.68 17.97
CA PRO A 505 7.11 -92.24 18.49
C PRO A 505 5.96 -92.15 17.48
N ARG A 506 5.15 -93.21 17.47
CA ARG A 506 4.02 -93.53 16.58
C ARG A 506 2.80 -92.59 16.76
N PRO A 507 1.92 -92.42 15.74
CA PRO A 507 0.78 -91.50 15.80
C PRO A 507 -0.31 -91.96 16.79
N ARG A 508 -0.92 -91.01 17.51
CA ARG A 508 -2.12 -91.26 18.34
C ARG A 508 -3.38 -90.80 17.58
N PRO A 509 -4.51 -91.55 17.64
CA PRO A 509 -5.68 -91.31 16.78
C PRO A 509 -6.51 -90.09 17.19
N THR A 510 -7.16 -89.49 16.20
CA THR A 510 -8.16 -88.41 16.30
C THR A 510 -9.41 -88.83 17.09
N PRO A 511 -9.84 -88.03 18.09
CA PRO A 511 -11.19 -88.10 18.64
C PRO A 511 -12.17 -87.15 17.92
N ARG A 512 -13.36 -87.70 17.66
CA ARG A 512 -14.55 -87.14 17.00
C ARG A 512 -15.15 -85.92 17.74
N PRO A 513 -15.81 -84.97 17.04
CA PRO A 513 -16.37 -83.77 17.65
C PRO A 513 -17.68 -84.04 18.42
N ARG A 514 -17.94 -83.24 19.46
CA ARG A 514 -19.25 -83.05 20.11
C ARG A 514 -19.37 -81.61 20.66
N PRO A 515 -20.58 -81.09 20.92
CA PRO A 515 -21.06 -79.82 20.37
C PRO A 515 -21.05 -78.66 21.39
N THR A 516 -21.28 -77.45 20.88
CA THR A 516 -21.62 -76.17 21.54
C THR A 516 -22.66 -76.31 22.69
N PRO A 517 -22.73 -75.36 23.64
CA PRO A 517 -22.64 -73.89 23.52
C PRO A 517 -21.26 -73.28 23.79
#